data_AF-A0A1G5GAU0-F1
#
_entry.id   AF-A0A1G5GAU0-F1
#
_cell.length_a   1.000
_cell.length_b   1.000
_cell.length_c   1.000
_cell.angle_alpha   90.00
_cell.angle_beta   90.00
_cell.angle_gamma   90.00
#
_symmetry.space_group_name_H-M   'P 1'
#
loop_
_entity.id
_entity.type
_entity.pdbx_description
1 polymer ?
#
loop_
_entity_poly.entity_id
_entity_poly.type
_entity_poly.pdbx_seq_one_letter_code
_entity_poly.pdbx_strand_id
1 'polypeptide(L)'
;MKRKTSIALGLLVTATTVLAPSLKAHAAPQIVPYGTVEAELDFTRNVKDVFTEEDGVTTAVSLENGNYFSMRTVNFSKGVSKISVKLKADGPGIIVIHKGDENGETVGTIRYSATDGYKEFSADVTNLADTDYFTFENKVGNCAVDSWKAVPGETQEPETPDTPEEPDTPPVQPPSSEQGAINPYEKVEAENATSDELTNAMVVPSKDKVVINENGKVLVQNVNFSQGVSSINVYAQSSKPMVKLNVYIDDADAPIGTAAVGTNITNATAINVSSNITGSHNVYFVAQGGSVTLDGWQAVAAEGGVEQPPVEEPPVVEPPVGDTVNPYSAVEAESAAATDMSNARVTPKKDAVSLTQANSYVAYKNVNFAQGVESFDANVSATAAAMLEVRLDSATGDKVAAFRLDQNSTITTKTAKALSTVTGTHDVYFVVAGGSGVTLDSWVAKTSGTVEEPPVVEPPVGETINPYEKVEAEIATDLTSAMVTPSKDKVVIN
;
A
#
# COMPACT_ATOMS: atom_id res chain seq x y z
N MET A 1 -19.23 67.65 -60.52
CA MET A 1 -19.00 68.15 -59.15
C MET A 1 -18.46 67.03 -58.28
N LYS A 2 -17.25 67.24 -57.76
CA LYS A 2 -16.56 66.69 -56.57
C LYS A 2 -16.87 65.25 -56.10
N ARG A 3 -15.82 64.41 -56.23
CA ARG A 3 -15.58 63.18 -55.44
C ARG A 3 -15.72 63.48 -53.94
N LYS A 4 -16.43 62.62 -53.20
CA LYS A 4 -16.47 62.65 -51.74
C LYS A 4 -15.63 61.52 -51.17
N THR A 5 -14.56 61.94 -50.49
CA THR A 5 -13.72 61.20 -49.56
C THR A 5 -14.42 61.18 -48.19
N SER A 6 -14.43 60.03 -47.49
CA SER A 6 -14.57 59.92 -46.03
C SER A 6 -13.73 58.71 -45.62
N ILE A 7 -12.48 58.92 -45.22
CA ILE A 7 -11.99 59.08 -43.83
C ILE A 7 -12.21 57.81 -43.02
N ALA A 8 -11.13 57.03 -42.93
CA ALA A 8 -10.94 55.96 -41.96
C ALA A 8 -10.77 56.58 -40.57
N LEU A 9 -11.54 56.08 -39.59
CA LEU A 9 -11.38 56.38 -38.18
C LEU A 9 -10.83 55.11 -37.51
N GLY A 10 -9.56 55.15 -37.11
CA GLY A 10 -8.91 54.07 -36.37
C GLY A 10 -9.49 53.99 -34.96
N LEU A 11 -10.02 52.83 -34.61
CA LEU A 11 -10.37 52.48 -33.23
C LEU A 11 -9.13 51.84 -32.60
N LEU A 12 -8.48 52.55 -31.67
CA LEU A 12 -7.48 51.98 -30.78
C LEU A 12 -8.23 51.05 -29.79
N VAL A 13 -8.05 49.74 -29.92
CA VAL A 13 -8.47 48.79 -28.90
C VAL A 13 -7.30 48.64 -27.92
N THR A 14 -7.42 49.26 -26.77
CA THR A 14 -6.55 48.97 -25.62
C THR A 14 -6.88 47.57 -25.12
N ALA A 15 -6.01 46.60 -25.39
CA ALA A 15 -6.09 45.27 -24.80
C ALA A 15 -5.68 45.37 -23.32
N THR A 16 -6.64 45.60 -22.43
CA THR A 16 -6.48 45.26 -21.02
C THR A 16 -6.58 43.74 -20.90
N THR A 17 -5.44 43.07 -20.79
CA THR A 17 -5.37 41.68 -20.33
C THR A 17 -5.88 41.61 -18.90
N VAL A 18 -7.16 41.27 -18.74
CA VAL A 18 -7.66 40.74 -17.48
C VAL A 18 -7.16 39.31 -17.41
N LEU A 19 -6.12 39.07 -16.61
CA LEU A 19 -5.78 37.73 -16.17
C LEU A 19 -6.95 37.23 -15.32
N ALA A 20 -7.86 36.48 -15.94
CA ALA A 20 -8.77 35.65 -15.17
C ALA A 20 -7.92 34.69 -14.33
N PRO A 21 -8.16 34.54 -13.02
CA PRO A 21 -7.56 33.45 -12.29
C PRO A 21 -8.02 32.16 -12.98
N SER A 22 -7.07 31.29 -13.31
CA SER A 22 -7.35 29.97 -13.83
C SER A 22 -8.42 29.32 -12.95
N LEU A 23 -9.59 29.01 -13.50
CA LEU A 23 -10.52 28.09 -12.84
C LEU A 23 -9.73 26.80 -12.64
N LYS A 24 -9.40 26.49 -11.39
CA LYS A 24 -8.96 25.15 -11.03
C LYS A 24 -10.13 24.23 -11.33
N ALA A 25 -10.05 23.51 -12.45
CA ALA A 25 -10.91 22.37 -12.70
C ALA A 25 -10.66 21.40 -11.54
N HIS A 26 -11.61 21.30 -10.62
CA HIS A 26 -11.56 20.29 -9.58
C HIS A 26 -11.94 18.98 -10.25
N ALA A 27 -11.06 17.97 -10.16
CA ALA A 27 -11.34 16.64 -10.66
C ALA A 27 -12.67 16.14 -10.05
N ALA A 28 -13.54 15.55 -10.88
CA ALA A 28 -14.79 14.98 -10.42
C ALA A 28 -14.50 13.87 -9.36
N PRO A 29 -15.42 13.63 -8.40
CA PRO A 29 -15.25 12.55 -7.43
C PRO A 29 -14.96 11.21 -8.13
N GLN A 30 -13.88 10.55 -7.73
CA GLN A 30 -13.49 9.26 -8.30
C GLN A 30 -13.94 8.12 -7.39
N ILE A 31 -14.41 7.04 -7.99
CA ILE A 31 -14.77 5.79 -7.29
C ILE A 31 -13.48 5.02 -7.03
N VAL A 32 -13.19 4.68 -5.76
CA VAL A 32 -12.06 3.81 -5.41
C VAL A 32 -12.58 2.37 -5.32
N PRO A 33 -12.22 1.49 -6.26
CA PRO A 33 -12.91 0.21 -6.45
C PRO A 33 -12.41 -0.90 -5.52
N TYR A 34 -11.44 -0.63 -4.64
CA TYR A 34 -10.81 -1.65 -3.78
C TYR A 34 -11.59 -1.94 -2.49
N GLY A 35 -12.77 -1.35 -2.34
CA GLY A 35 -13.78 -1.68 -1.33
C GLY A 35 -15.12 -1.98 -2.01
N THR A 36 -16.19 -2.12 -1.23
CA THR A 36 -17.53 -2.33 -1.78
C THR A 36 -17.98 -1.11 -2.58
N VAL A 37 -18.31 -1.32 -3.85
CA VAL A 37 -18.96 -0.34 -4.71
C VAL A 37 -20.35 -0.83 -5.06
N GLU A 38 -21.35 -0.04 -4.71
CA GLU A 38 -22.75 -0.36 -4.99
C GLU A 38 -23.04 -0.37 -6.50
N ALA A 39 -23.84 -1.33 -6.96
CA ALA A 39 -24.14 -1.49 -8.39
C ALA A 39 -25.13 -0.42 -8.90
N GLU A 40 -25.96 0.14 -8.03
CA GLU A 40 -27.04 1.06 -8.35
C GLU A 40 -26.63 2.53 -8.51
N LEU A 41 -25.33 2.84 -8.43
CA LEU A 41 -24.82 4.18 -8.69
C LEU A 41 -25.36 4.73 -10.02
N ASP A 42 -25.88 5.96 -10.00
CA ASP A 42 -26.60 6.55 -11.14
C ASP A 42 -25.64 6.95 -12.28
N PHE A 43 -25.33 5.98 -13.14
CA PHE A 43 -24.66 6.15 -14.43
C PHE A 43 -25.51 5.59 -15.59
N THR A 44 -24.92 5.46 -16.78
CA THR A 44 -25.61 4.87 -17.94
C THR A 44 -25.95 3.40 -17.64
N ARG A 45 -27.22 3.04 -17.75
CA ARG A 45 -27.69 1.69 -17.47
C ARG A 45 -28.92 1.35 -18.33
N ASN A 46 -29.01 0.09 -18.74
CA ASN A 46 -30.19 -0.52 -19.35
C ASN A 46 -30.51 -1.78 -18.54
N VAL A 47 -31.35 -1.63 -17.52
CA VAL A 47 -31.59 -2.62 -16.48
C VAL A 47 -33.07 -2.94 -16.41
N LYS A 48 -33.42 -4.13 -15.92
CA LYS A 48 -34.83 -4.49 -15.71
C LYS A 48 -35.45 -3.66 -14.61
N ASP A 49 -34.75 -3.55 -13.48
CA ASP A 49 -35.21 -2.80 -12.30
C ASP A 49 -34.03 -2.47 -11.38
N VAL A 50 -34.23 -1.49 -10.50
CA VAL A 50 -33.38 -1.24 -9.33
C VAL A 50 -34.29 -1.25 -8.10
N PHE A 51 -34.06 -2.19 -7.20
CA PHE A 51 -34.96 -2.43 -6.07
C PHE A 51 -34.18 -2.62 -4.78
N THR A 52 -34.81 -2.27 -3.66
CA THR A 52 -34.30 -2.56 -2.32
C THR A 52 -34.97 -3.84 -1.81
N GLU A 53 -34.18 -4.75 -1.26
CA GLU A 53 -34.66 -6.02 -0.69
C GLU A 53 -35.56 -5.79 0.54
N GLU A 54 -36.26 -6.83 0.99
CA GLU A 54 -37.09 -6.78 2.20
C GLU A 54 -36.29 -6.45 3.47
N ASP A 55 -34.97 -6.62 3.45
CA ASP A 55 -34.09 -6.23 4.54
C ASP A 55 -33.96 -4.69 4.71
N GLY A 56 -34.36 -3.91 3.69
CA GLY A 56 -34.29 -2.45 3.68
C GLY A 56 -32.87 -1.88 3.62
N VAL A 57 -31.86 -2.72 3.42
CA VAL A 57 -30.42 -2.37 3.43
C VAL A 57 -29.80 -2.63 2.07
N THR A 58 -30.12 -3.75 1.44
CA THR A 58 -29.54 -4.17 0.17
C THR A 58 -30.32 -3.53 -0.99
N THR A 59 -29.65 -2.73 -1.82
CA THR A 59 -30.23 -2.23 -3.09
C THR A 59 -29.48 -2.89 -4.23
N ALA A 60 -30.21 -3.44 -5.20
CA ALA A 60 -29.62 -4.23 -6.25
C ALA A 60 -30.15 -3.86 -7.64
N VAL A 61 -29.30 -4.07 -8.63
CA VAL A 61 -29.60 -3.90 -10.04
C VAL A 61 -30.01 -5.25 -10.64
N SER A 62 -31.25 -5.36 -11.12
CA SER A 62 -31.75 -6.55 -11.81
C SER A 62 -31.38 -6.53 -13.28
N LEU A 63 -30.73 -7.61 -13.75
CA LEU A 63 -30.27 -7.78 -15.13
C LEU A 63 -30.89 -9.03 -15.76
N GLU A 64 -31.52 -8.83 -16.92
CA GLU A 64 -31.86 -9.88 -17.88
C GLU A 64 -30.82 -9.98 -19.00
N ASN A 65 -30.99 -10.91 -19.94
CA ASN A 65 -30.11 -11.03 -21.10
C ASN A 65 -30.06 -9.71 -21.91
N GLY A 66 -28.87 -9.18 -22.11
CA GLY A 66 -28.60 -7.94 -22.83
C GLY A 66 -28.76 -6.67 -21.97
N ASN A 67 -29.06 -6.82 -20.68
CA ASN A 67 -29.05 -5.69 -19.75
C ASN A 67 -27.64 -5.40 -19.26
N TYR A 68 -27.41 -4.14 -18.92
CA TYR A 68 -26.11 -3.67 -18.45
C TYR A 68 -26.23 -2.50 -17.48
N PHE A 69 -25.20 -2.35 -16.65
CA PHE A 69 -24.92 -1.12 -15.93
C PHE A 69 -23.44 -0.77 -16.12
N SER A 70 -23.10 0.50 -15.91
CA SER A 70 -21.76 0.97 -16.23
C SER A 70 -21.19 1.86 -15.15
N MET A 71 -19.87 1.98 -15.17
CA MET A 71 -19.08 2.66 -14.15
C MET A 71 -18.20 3.71 -14.82
N ARG A 72 -18.21 4.92 -14.24
CA ARG A 72 -17.38 6.05 -14.68
C ARG A 72 -16.53 6.53 -13.53
N THR A 73 -15.45 7.24 -13.86
CA THR A 73 -14.55 7.89 -12.89
C THR A 73 -13.97 6.92 -11.86
N VAL A 74 -13.76 5.66 -12.23
CA VAL A 74 -13.14 4.64 -11.36
C VAL A 74 -11.63 4.81 -11.33
N ASN A 75 -11.05 4.84 -10.14
CA ASN A 75 -9.62 5.00 -9.93
C ASN A 75 -8.95 3.66 -9.67
N PHE A 76 -8.37 3.08 -10.72
CA PHE A 76 -7.55 1.88 -10.64
C PHE A 76 -6.07 2.18 -10.33
N SER A 77 -5.77 3.19 -9.52
CA SER A 77 -4.38 3.61 -9.22
C SER A 77 -3.49 2.53 -8.61
N LYS A 78 -4.08 1.46 -8.06
CA LYS A 78 -3.37 0.26 -7.57
C LYS A 78 -3.43 -0.89 -8.58
N GLY A 79 -3.58 -0.58 -9.87
CA GLY A 79 -3.86 -1.55 -10.93
C GLY A 79 -5.21 -2.28 -10.74
N VAL A 80 -5.52 -3.18 -11.65
CA VAL A 80 -6.63 -4.12 -11.45
C VAL A 80 -6.31 -5.46 -12.11
N SER A 81 -6.33 -6.52 -11.31
CA SER A 81 -6.09 -7.90 -11.77
C SER A 81 -7.39 -8.69 -11.88
N LYS A 82 -8.35 -8.42 -10.99
CA LYS A 82 -9.66 -9.10 -10.96
C LYS A 82 -10.77 -8.12 -10.65
N ILE A 83 -11.96 -8.45 -11.15
CA ILE A 83 -13.21 -7.84 -10.71
C ILE A 83 -14.08 -8.93 -10.08
N SER A 84 -14.60 -8.63 -8.90
CA SER A 84 -15.57 -9.45 -8.18
C SER A 84 -16.93 -8.76 -8.14
N VAL A 85 -17.99 -9.51 -8.38
CA VAL A 85 -19.39 -9.07 -8.27
C VAL A 85 -20.10 -9.91 -7.23
N LYS A 86 -20.86 -9.27 -6.36
CA LYS A 86 -21.74 -9.90 -5.39
C LYS A 86 -23.16 -9.89 -5.96
N LEU A 87 -23.67 -11.06 -6.30
CA LEU A 87 -24.95 -11.22 -6.99
C LEU A 87 -25.78 -12.40 -6.46
N LYS A 88 -27.09 -12.35 -6.73
CA LYS A 88 -28.02 -13.48 -6.57
C LYS A 88 -28.58 -13.91 -7.93
N ALA A 89 -28.75 -15.20 -8.14
CA ALA A 89 -29.28 -15.75 -9.39
C ALA A 89 -30.04 -17.06 -9.20
N ASP A 90 -31.10 -17.27 -9.99
CA ASP A 90 -31.92 -18.50 -9.97
C ASP A 90 -31.35 -19.62 -10.87
N GLY A 91 -30.31 -19.31 -11.65
CA GLY A 91 -29.72 -20.21 -12.64
C GLY A 91 -28.32 -19.76 -13.07
N PRO A 92 -27.60 -20.58 -13.86
CA PRO A 92 -26.30 -20.20 -14.36
C PRO A 92 -26.38 -19.09 -15.41
N GLY A 93 -25.33 -18.27 -15.47
CA GLY A 93 -25.25 -17.16 -16.41
C GLY A 93 -23.84 -16.57 -16.55
N ILE A 94 -23.75 -15.52 -17.35
CA ILE A 94 -22.49 -14.89 -17.75
C ILE A 94 -22.63 -13.36 -17.73
N ILE A 95 -21.78 -12.70 -16.95
CA ILE A 95 -21.53 -11.26 -17.06
C ILE A 95 -20.22 -11.06 -17.82
N VAL A 96 -20.26 -10.26 -18.88
CA VAL A 96 -19.07 -9.82 -19.63
C VAL A 96 -18.74 -8.40 -19.20
N ILE A 97 -17.45 -8.15 -18.97
CA ILE A 97 -16.94 -6.82 -18.64
C ILE A 97 -16.36 -6.24 -19.92
N HIS A 98 -16.87 -5.10 -20.34
CA HIS A 98 -16.44 -4.39 -21.53
C HIS A 98 -15.72 -3.10 -21.14
N LYS A 99 -14.55 -2.84 -21.74
CA LYS A 99 -13.93 -1.52 -21.69
C LYS A 99 -14.76 -0.58 -22.57
N GLY A 100 -15.31 0.47 -21.98
CA GLY A 100 -16.27 1.34 -22.65
C GLY A 100 -17.72 0.85 -22.54
N ASP A 101 -18.46 0.94 -23.63
CA ASP A 101 -19.88 0.55 -23.72
C ASP A 101 -20.07 -0.97 -23.94
N GLU A 102 -21.32 -1.43 -24.11
CA GLU A 102 -21.66 -2.84 -24.31
C GLU A 102 -21.11 -3.47 -25.61
N ASN A 103 -20.56 -2.65 -26.53
CA ASN A 103 -19.90 -3.10 -27.75
C ASN A 103 -18.37 -2.99 -27.66
N GLY A 104 -17.84 -2.56 -26.52
CA GLY A 104 -16.42 -2.38 -26.26
C GLY A 104 -15.63 -3.68 -26.13
N GLU A 105 -14.30 -3.55 -26.01
CA GLU A 105 -13.38 -4.68 -25.85
C GLU A 105 -13.75 -5.50 -24.61
N THR A 106 -13.88 -6.82 -24.76
CA THR A 106 -14.07 -7.72 -23.62
C THR A 106 -12.78 -7.84 -22.83
N VAL A 107 -12.82 -7.35 -21.60
CA VAL A 107 -11.69 -7.33 -20.67
C VAL A 107 -11.82 -8.36 -19.56
N GLY A 108 -13.02 -8.92 -19.35
CA GLY A 108 -13.25 -9.97 -18.36
C GLY A 108 -14.56 -10.73 -18.59
N THR A 109 -14.67 -11.94 -18.05
CA THR A 109 -15.89 -12.75 -18.15
C THR A 109 -16.16 -13.49 -16.85
N ILE A 110 -17.19 -13.06 -16.13
CA ILE A 110 -17.63 -13.66 -14.87
C ILE A 110 -18.71 -14.69 -15.20
N ARG A 111 -18.46 -15.95 -14.81
CA ARG A 111 -19.45 -17.04 -14.88
C ARG A 111 -20.05 -17.24 -13.50
N TYR A 112 -21.37 -17.26 -13.41
CA TYR A 112 -22.08 -17.49 -12.16
C TYR A 112 -23.02 -18.68 -12.27
N SER A 113 -23.33 -19.29 -11.13
CA SER A 113 -24.31 -20.37 -10.97
C SER A 113 -25.52 -19.88 -10.18
N ALA A 114 -26.55 -20.72 -10.06
CA ALA A 114 -27.63 -20.46 -9.12
C ALA A 114 -27.06 -20.29 -7.69
N THR A 115 -27.64 -19.38 -6.92
CA THR A 115 -27.24 -19.08 -5.55
C THR A 115 -28.44 -19.08 -4.60
N ASP A 116 -28.17 -19.45 -3.35
CA ASP A 116 -29.07 -19.18 -2.23
C ASP A 116 -28.56 -17.90 -1.55
N GLY A 117 -29.18 -16.77 -1.87
CA GLY A 117 -28.74 -15.42 -1.47
C GLY A 117 -27.61 -14.83 -2.33
N TYR A 118 -27.08 -13.69 -1.87
CA TYR A 118 -25.98 -12.97 -2.55
C TYR A 118 -24.62 -13.63 -2.30
N LYS A 119 -23.93 -13.98 -3.39
CA LYS A 119 -22.58 -14.58 -3.35
C LYS A 119 -21.64 -13.89 -4.32
N GLU A 120 -20.35 -13.98 -4.01
CA GLU A 120 -19.29 -13.35 -4.81
C GLU A 120 -18.81 -14.28 -5.93
N PHE A 121 -18.72 -13.74 -7.14
CA PHE A 121 -18.12 -14.37 -8.31
C PHE A 121 -17.09 -13.40 -8.91
N SER A 122 -16.00 -13.91 -9.46
CA SER A 122 -14.92 -13.08 -9.95
C SER A 122 -14.38 -13.56 -11.28
N ALA A 123 -13.68 -12.66 -11.97
CA ALA A 123 -12.90 -12.95 -13.15
C ALA A 123 -11.63 -12.10 -13.15
N ASP A 124 -10.56 -12.66 -13.71
CA ASP A 124 -9.40 -11.88 -14.10
C ASP A 124 -9.81 -10.86 -15.16
N VAL A 125 -9.21 -9.66 -15.09
CA VAL A 125 -9.43 -8.59 -16.06
C VAL A 125 -8.10 -8.07 -16.59
N THR A 126 -8.08 -7.72 -17.88
CA THR A 126 -6.92 -7.10 -18.54
C THR A 126 -7.30 -5.75 -19.14
N ASN A 127 -6.34 -4.84 -19.36
CA ASN A 127 -6.56 -3.56 -20.06
C ASN A 127 -7.63 -2.61 -19.45
N LEU A 128 -8.04 -2.85 -18.20
CA LEU A 128 -9.11 -2.10 -17.54
C LEU A 128 -8.60 -0.89 -16.74
N ALA A 129 -7.33 -0.89 -16.30
CA ALA A 129 -6.79 0.15 -15.41
C ALA A 129 -6.81 1.57 -16.01
N ASP A 130 -6.56 1.68 -17.32
CA ASP A 130 -6.49 2.96 -18.04
C ASP A 130 -7.82 3.35 -18.70
N THR A 131 -8.95 2.94 -18.12
CA THR A 131 -10.27 3.25 -18.68
C THR A 131 -11.00 4.35 -17.91
N ASP A 132 -11.54 5.33 -18.63
CA ASP A 132 -12.45 6.33 -18.05
C ASP A 132 -13.83 5.73 -17.73
N TYR A 133 -14.15 4.61 -18.38
CA TYR A 133 -15.49 4.05 -18.47
C TYR A 133 -15.47 2.54 -18.76
N PHE A 134 -16.31 1.75 -18.10
CA PHE A 134 -16.51 0.35 -18.44
C PHE A 134 -17.91 -0.14 -18.06
N THR A 135 -18.32 -1.28 -18.63
CA THR A 135 -19.69 -1.78 -18.57
C THR A 135 -19.72 -3.25 -18.16
N PHE A 136 -20.66 -3.60 -17.28
CA PHE A 136 -21.03 -4.98 -16.97
C PHE A 136 -22.28 -5.33 -17.77
N GLU A 137 -22.16 -6.23 -18.75
CA GLU A 137 -23.29 -6.72 -19.53
C GLU A 137 -23.61 -8.17 -19.18
N ASN A 138 -24.86 -8.44 -18.82
CA ASN A 138 -25.33 -9.80 -18.61
C ASN A 138 -25.72 -10.44 -19.96
N LYS A 139 -24.85 -11.30 -20.51
CA LYS A 139 -25.07 -11.97 -21.81
C LYS A 139 -25.92 -13.23 -21.72
N VAL A 140 -25.95 -13.87 -20.55
CA VAL A 140 -26.65 -15.15 -20.34
C VAL A 140 -27.21 -15.20 -18.93
N GLY A 141 -28.42 -15.74 -18.78
CA GLY A 141 -29.07 -15.91 -17.48
C GLY A 141 -29.72 -14.62 -16.98
N ASN A 142 -30.21 -14.66 -15.74
CA ASN A 142 -30.77 -13.51 -15.04
C ASN A 142 -30.14 -13.44 -13.65
N CYS A 143 -29.81 -12.24 -13.19
CA CYS A 143 -29.24 -12.03 -11.87
C CYS A 143 -29.69 -10.67 -11.29
N ALA A 144 -29.54 -10.52 -9.97
CA ALA A 144 -29.52 -9.21 -9.32
C ALA A 144 -28.14 -8.97 -8.72
N VAL A 145 -27.52 -7.85 -9.08
CA VAL A 145 -26.17 -7.47 -8.62
C VAL A 145 -26.32 -6.42 -7.54
N ASP A 146 -25.77 -6.69 -6.36
CA ASP A 146 -25.76 -5.80 -5.20
C ASP A 146 -24.55 -4.86 -5.30
N SER A 147 -23.35 -5.43 -5.32
CA SER A 147 -22.11 -4.65 -5.31
C SER A 147 -21.00 -5.34 -6.10
N TRP A 148 -19.93 -4.60 -6.34
CA TRP A 148 -18.71 -5.09 -6.96
C TRP A 148 -17.48 -4.50 -6.30
N LYS A 149 -16.32 -5.12 -6.53
CA LYS A 149 -15.01 -4.61 -6.12
C LYS A 149 -13.91 -5.07 -7.06
N ALA A 150 -12.84 -4.32 -7.11
CA ALA A 150 -11.61 -4.64 -7.80
C ALA A 150 -10.59 -5.23 -6.83
N VAL A 151 -9.81 -6.17 -7.34
CA VAL A 151 -8.57 -6.62 -6.70
C VAL A 151 -7.44 -5.81 -7.35
N PRO A 152 -6.57 -5.15 -6.56
CA PRO A 152 -5.37 -4.49 -7.07
C PRO A 152 -4.62 -5.40 -8.04
N GLY A 153 -4.18 -4.82 -9.15
CA GLY A 153 -3.20 -5.46 -10.03
C GLY A 153 -1.82 -5.06 -9.56
N GLU A 154 -0.80 -5.87 -9.77
CA GLU A 154 0.54 -5.36 -9.51
C GLU A 154 0.83 -4.21 -10.48
N THR A 155 1.27 -3.09 -9.94
CA THR A 155 1.45 -1.82 -10.65
C THR A 155 2.59 -1.91 -11.64
N GLN A 156 2.30 -1.84 -12.94
CA GLN A 156 3.26 -1.40 -13.96
C GLN A 156 3.36 0.14 -13.92
N GLU A 157 4.58 0.69 -13.90
CA GLU A 157 4.84 2.11 -14.21
C GLU A 157 4.67 2.37 -15.73
N PRO A 158 4.30 3.60 -16.14
CA PRO A 158 3.85 3.90 -17.49
C PRO A 158 5.01 4.06 -18.48
N GLU A 159 4.90 3.37 -19.63
CA GLU A 159 5.80 3.51 -20.77
C GLU A 159 5.78 4.95 -21.34
N THR A 160 6.95 5.58 -21.39
CA THR A 160 7.20 6.78 -22.21
C THR A 160 7.07 6.45 -23.71
N PRO A 161 6.42 7.29 -24.53
CA PRO A 161 6.12 6.96 -25.92
C PRO A 161 7.36 6.97 -26.80
N ASP A 162 7.73 5.83 -27.38
CA ASP A 162 8.85 5.73 -28.29
C ASP A 162 8.48 5.92 -29.77
N THR A 163 9.48 6.45 -30.47
CA THR A 163 9.48 6.91 -31.87
C THR A 163 9.48 5.71 -32.86
N PRO A 164 8.94 5.82 -34.09
CA PRO A 164 8.49 4.67 -34.88
C PRO A 164 9.57 3.74 -35.48
N GLU A 165 9.30 2.44 -35.30
CA GLU A 165 9.53 1.21 -36.08
C GLU A 165 10.60 1.09 -37.20
N GLU A 166 11.30 -0.06 -37.19
CA GLU A 166 11.48 -0.97 -38.34
C GLU A 166 11.78 -2.43 -37.88
N PRO A 167 11.63 -3.49 -38.71
CA PRO A 167 10.74 -4.62 -38.41
C PRO A 167 11.38 -6.04 -38.40
N ASP A 168 10.56 -6.99 -37.93
CA ASP A 168 10.52 -8.45 -38.17
C ASP A 168 11.62 -9.39 -37.61
N THR A 169 11.28 -10.23 -36.60
CA THR A 169 11.10 -11.71 -36.70
C THR A 169 10.88 -12.41 -35.31
N PRO A 170 10.29 -13.65 -35.26
CA PRO A 170 9.45 -14.19 -34.15
C PRO A 170 10.10 -15.31 -33.30
N PRO A 171 9.34 -16.07 -32.47
CA PRO A 171 8.66 -15.74 -31.22
C PRO A 171 9.44 -16.28 -29.99
N VAL A 172 9.37 -15.64 -28.83
CA VAL A 172 9.84 -16.24 -27.57
C VAL A 172 8.71 -16.23 -26.54
N GLN A 173 8.53 -17.40 -25.92
CA GLN A 173 7.59 -17.70 -24.84
C GLN A 173 7.69 -16.70 -23.68
N PRO A 174 6.59 -16.50 -22.93
CA PRO A 174 6.59 -15.62 -21.77
C PRO A 174 7.29 -16.28 -20.59
N PRO A 175 7.99 -15.47 -19.79
CA PRO A 175 8.22 -15.84 -18.40
C PRO A 175 7.92 -14.60 -17.53
N SER A 176 7.72 -14.67 -16.23
CA SER A 176 7.15 -15.65 -15.32
C SER A 176 7.14 -14.92 -13.97
N SER A 177 6.00 -14.94 -13.25
CA SER A 177 5.83 -14.76 -11.80
C SER A 177 6.37 -13.49 -11.10
N GLU A 178 5.41 -12.66 -10.68
CA GLU A 178 5.50 -11.62 -9.65
C GLU A 178 5.97 -12.19 -8.29
N GLN A 179 7.04 -11.63 -7.72
CA GLN A 179 7.60 -11.98 -6.41
C GLN A 179 7.69 -10.70 -5.55
N GLY A 180 7.11 -10.76 -4.34
CA GLY A 180 7.10 -9.65 -3.38
C GLY A 180 8.50 -9.17 -2.97
N ALA A 181 8.57 -7.98 -2.39
CA ALA A 181 9.84 -7.33 -2.06
C ALA A 181 10.72 -8.20 -1.14
N ILE A 182 11.96 -8.43 -1.58
CA ILE A 182 12.93 -9.31 -0.91
C ILE A 182 13.61 -8.53 0.23
N ASN A 183 13.62 -9.10 1.44
CA ASN A 183 14.40 -8.57 2.57
C ASN A 183 15.87 -9.00 2.46
N PRO A 184 16.83 -8.10 2.15
CA PRO A 184 18.23 -8.46 1.98
C PRO A 184 18.98 -8.66 3.30
N TYR A 185 18.40 -8.27 4.43
CA TYR A 185 19.04 -8.39 5.75
C TYR A 185 18.90 -9.80 6.34
N GLU A 186 18.17 -10.67 5.68
CA GLU A 186 18.19 -12.12 5.85
C GLU A 186 18.94 -12.77 4.69
N LYS A 187 19.33 -14.05 4.83
CA LYS A 187 20.01 -14.76 3.74
C LYS A 187 19.02 -14.94 2.58
N VAL A 188 19.31 -14.32 1.46
CA VAL A 188 18.60 -14.49 0.19
C VAL A 188 19.27 -15.61 -0.58
N GLU A 189 18.52 -16.69 -0.81
CA GLU A 189 18.99 -17.84 -1.57
C GLU A 189 19.06 -17.52 -3.07
N ALA A 190 20.17 -17.88 -3.72
CA ALA A 190 20.45 -17.49 -5.10
C ALA A 190 19.57 -18.24 -6.11
N GLU A 191 19.15 -19.48 -5.78
CA GLU A 191 18.27 -20.32 -6.59
C GLU A 191 16.83 -19.81 -6.71
N ASN A 192 16.46 -18.78 -5.95
CA ASN A 192 15.16 -18.13 -6.09
C ASN A 192 15.03 -17.36 -7.41
N ALA A 193 16.15 -17.09 -8.10
CA ALA A 193 16.13 -16.48 -9.43
C ALA A 193 15.46 -17.40 -10.46
N THR A 194 14.49 -16.85 -11.18
CA THR A 194 13.84 -17.47 -12.33
C THR A 194 14.79 -17.53 -13.54
N SER A 195 14.43 -18.30 -14.58
CA SER A 195 15.30 -18.46 -15.76
C SER A 195 15.60 -17.16 -16.50
N ASP A 196 14.72 -16.16 -16.39
CA ASP A 196 14.88 -14.85 -17.03
C ASP A 196 15.80 -13.91 -16.28
N GLU A 197 15.97 -14.18 -14.99
CA GLU A 197 16.87 -13.45 -14.12
C GLU A 197 18.32 -13.97 -14.21
N LEU A 198 18.55 -15.03 -15.01
CA LEU A 198 19.85 -15.64 -15.22
C LEU A 198 20.37 -15.35 -16.63
N THR A 199 21.53 -14.73 -16.74
CA THR A 199 22.22 -14.52 -18.03
C THR A 199 23.56 -15.22 -18.02
N ASN A 200 23.77 -16.21 -18.91
CA ASN A 200 24.98 -17.06 -18.87
C ASN A 200 25.24 -17.62 -17.45
N ALA A 201 24.17 -17.97 -16.75
CA ALA A 201 24.15 -18.54 -15.42
C ALA A 201 23.09 -19.64 -15.37
N MET A 202 23.19 -20.56 -14.41
CA MET A 202 22.20 -21.63 -14.24
C MET A 202 22.05 -22.04 -12.78
N VAL A 203 20.82 -22.36 -12.36
CA VAL A 203 20.57 -23.09 -11.11
C VAL A 203 21.16 -24.51 -11.26
N VAL A 204 21.93 -24.97 -10.27
CA VAL A 204 22.51 -26.32 -10.30
C VAL A 204 21.42 -27.41 -10.20
N PRO A 205 21.66 -28.66 -10.64
CA PRO A 205 20.64 -29.70 -10.62
C PRO A 205 20.03 -30.01 -9.24
N SER A 206 20.78 -29.78 -8.15
CA SER A 206 20.31 -29.93 -6.77
C SER A 206 19.39 -28.81 -6.30
N LYS A 207 19.24 -27.72 -7.08
CA LYS A 207 18.38 -26.56 -6.81
C LYS A 207 18.70 -25.80 -5.51
N ASP A 208 19.97 -25.77 -5.13
CA ASP A 208 20.44 -25.14 -3.90
C ASP A 208 21.51 -24.06 -4.14
N LYS A 209 21.90 -23.82 -5.41
CA LYS A 209 22.96 -22.88 -5.83
C LYS A 209 22.75 -22.41 -7.26
N VAL A 210 23.43 -21.33 -7.61
CA VAL A 210 23.55 -20.84 -8.99
C VAL A 210 25.02 -20.81 -9.42
N VAL A 211 25.32 -21.32 -10.60
CA VAL A 211 26.63 -21.14 -11.24
C VAL A 211 26.54 -19.97 -12.22
N ILE A 212 27.31 -18.92 -11.95
CA ILE A 212 27.48 -17.75 -12.79
C ILE A 212 28.75 -17.97 -13.63
N ASN A 213 28.62 -18.18 -14.94
CA ASN A 213 29.79 -18.32 -15.81
C ASN A 213 30.54 -16.99 -15.93
N GLU A 214 31.73 -17.01 -16.54
CA GLU A 214 32.48 -15.77 -16.78
C GLU A 214 31.66 -14.76 -17.59
N ASN A 215 31.53 -13.53 -17.05
CA ASN A 215 30.67 -12.45 -17.53
C ASN A 215 29.16 -12.76 -17.50
N GLY A 216 28.74 -13.84 -16.83
CA GLY A 216 27.35 -14.12 -16.53
C GLY A 216 26.82 -13.24 -15.39
N LYS A 217 25.49 -13.18 -15.27
CA LYS A 217 24.76 -12.41 -14.27
C LYS A 217 23.67 -13.24 -13.60
N VAL A 218 23.42 -12.91 -12.33
CA VAL A 218 22.17 -13.21 -11.62
C VAL A 218 21.52 -11.89 -11.27
N LEU A 219 20.25 -11.73 -11.61
CA LEU A 219 19.38 -10.63 -11.21
C LEU A 219 18.53 -11.08 -10.01
N VAL A 220 18.40 -10.20 -9.03
CA VAL A 220 17.46 -10.35 -7.92
C VAL A 220 16.62 -9.08 -7.88
N GLN A 221 15.32 -9.22 -8.16
CA GLN A 221 14.44 -8.07 -8.30
C GLN A 221 13.83 -7.65 -6.96
N ASN A 222 13.42 -6.38 -6.87
CA ASN A 222 12.60 -5.85 -5.76
C ASN A 222 13.23 -6.01 -4.35
N VAL A 223 14.52 -5.78 -4.20
CA VAL A 223 15.22 -5.87 -2.91
C VAL A 223 15.04 -4.59 -2.09
N ASN A 224 14.57 -4.70 -0.84
CA ASN A 224 14.34 -3.55 0.04
C ASN A 224 15.52 -3.27 1.01
N PHE A 225 16.34 -2.28 0.69
CA PHE A 225 17.46 -1.82 1.53
C PHE A 225 17.04 -0.76 2.57
N SER A 226 15.97 -1.00 3.32
CA SER A 226 15.40 -0.03 4.27
C SER A 226 16.33 0.40 5.42
N GLN A 227 17.35 -0.39 5.76
CA GLN A 227 18.28 -0.12 6.86
C GLN A 227 19.61 0.50 6.39
N GLY A 228 19.74 0.84 5.10
CA GLY A 228 21.04 1.18 4.52
C GLY A 228 21.94 -0.05 4.36
N VAL A 229 23.06 0.10 3.65
CA VAL A 229 24.02 -0.99 3.37
C VAL A 229 25.46 -0.50 3.52
N SER A 230 26.27 -1.19 4.32
CA SER A 230 27.73 -1.01 4.37
C SER A 230 28.47 -2.01 3.47
N SER A 231 27.97 -3.24 3.41
CA SER A 231 28.56 -4.31 2.62
C SER A 231 27.54 -5.40 2.29
N ILE A 232 27.84 -6.24 1.31
CA ILE A 232 27.05 -7.40 0.94
C ILE A 232 27.91 -8.64 1.15
N ASN A 233 27.49 -9.52 2.06
CA ASN A 233 28.10 -10.81 2.29
C ASN A 233 27.59 -11.80 1.24
N VAL A 234 28.49 -12.40 0.47
CA VAL A 234 28.15 -13.45 -0.51
C VAL A 234 28.72 -14.79 -0.09
N TYR A 235 27.89 -15.83 -0.10
CA TYR A 235 28.28 -17.21 0.13
C TYR A 235 28.59 -17.82 -1.23
N ALA A 236 29.84 -17.66 -1.67
CA ALA A 236 30.23 -17.96 -3.04
C ALA A 236 31.60 -18.64 -3.13
N GLN A 237 31.80 -19.44 -4.17
CA GLN A 237 33.06 -20.11 -4.48
C GLN A 237 33.47 -19.80 -5.92
N SER A 238 34.72 -19.37 -6.10
CA SER A 238 35.29 -19.17 -7.43
C SER A 238 35.87 -20.46 -8.02
N SER A 239 35.83 -20.56 -9.34
CA SER A 239 36.46 -21.64 -10.13
C SER A 239 37.99 -21.64 -10.06
N LYS A 240 38.61 -20.49 -9.80
CA LYS A 240 40.06 -20.29 -9.70
C LYS A 240 40.37 -19.01 -8.89
N PRO A 241 41.61 -18.83 -8.39
CA PRO A 241 41.98 -17.62 -7.66
C PRO A 241 41.75 -16.33 -8.46
N MET A 242 41.48 -15.24 -7.75
CA MET A 242 41.33 -13.87 -8.29
C MET A 242 40.09 -13.62 -9.18
N VAL A 243 39.15 -14.56 -9.29
CA VAL A 243 37.84 -14.30 -9.90
C VAL A 243 37.08 -13.29 -9.03
N LYS A 244 36.52 -12.26 -9.65
CA LYS A 244 35.78 -11.21 -8.97
C LYS A 244 34.28 -11.44 -9.10
N LEU A 245 33.54 -11.06 -8.07
CA LEU A 245 32.11 -10.85 -8.15
C LEU A 245 31.85 -9.36 -7.97
N ASN A 246 31.22 -8.78 -8.98
CA ASN A 246 30.81 -7.39 -9.02
C ASN A 246 29.33 -7.31 -8.64
N VAL A 247 28.96 -6.32 -7.82
CA VAL A 247 27.57 -6.03 -7.51
C VAL A 247 27.17 -4.73 -8.17
N TYR A 248 26.06 -4.73 -8.88
CA TYR A 248 25.42 -3.55 -9.46
C TYR A 248 24.04 -3.38 -8.86
N ILE A 249 23.56 -2.13 -8.85
CA ILE A 249 22.22 -1.74 -8.44
C ILE A 249 21.54 -1.12 -9.64
N ASP A 250 20.33 -1.58 -9.94
CA ASP A 250 19.52 -1.11 -11.07
C ASP A 250 20.36 -1.07 -12.36
N ASP A 251 20.23 0.01 -13.14
CA ASP A 251 20.91 0.16 -14.43
C ASP A 251 22.27 0.87 -14.30
N ALA A 252 22.94 0.77 -13.15
CA ALA A 252 24.23 1.44 -12.95
C ALA A 252 25.34 0.89 -13.86
N ASP A 253 26.03 1.78 -14.58
CA ASP A 253 27.15 1.43 -15.47
C ASP A 253 28.43 0.98 -14.74
N ALA A 254 28.51 1.24 -13.42
CA ALA A 254 29.65 0.90 -12.58
C ALA A 254 29.18 0.08 -11.36
N PRO A 255 29.98 -0.90 -10.91
CA PRO A 255 29.60 -1.70 -9.77
C PRO A 255 29.65 -0.86 -8.49
N ILE A 256 28.64 -1.01 -7.65
CA ILE A 256 28.61 -0.43 -6.30
C ILE A 256 29.63 -1.11 -5.40
N GLY A 257 30.08 -2.32 -5.72
CA GLY A 257 31.01 -3.09 -4.93
C GLY A 257 31.66 -4.20 -5.74
N THR A 258 32.89 -4.55 -5.38
CA THR A 258 33.65 -5.61 -6.06
C THR A 258 34.57 -6.32 -5.07
N ALA A 259 34.53 -7.65 -5.04
CA ALA A 259 35.50 -8.44 -4.28
C ALA A 259 35.97 -9.66 -5.07
N ALA A 260 37.19 -10.14 -4.76
CA ALA A 260 37.65 -11.44 -5.24
C ALA A 260 37.02 -12.54 -4.38
N VAL A 261 36.36 -13.51 -5.02
CA VAL A 261 35.67 -14.60 -4.33
C VAL A 261 36.64 -15.72 -3.99
N GLY A 262 36.60 -16.20 -2.75
CA GLY A 262 37.42 -17.31 -2.28
C GLY A 262 37.03 -18.66 -2.86
N THR A 263 37.79 -19.71 -2.54
CA THR A 263 37.51 -21.08 -3.00
C THR A 263 36.69 -21.90 -2.01
N ASN A 264 36.14 -21.30 -0.95
CA ASN A 264 35.30 -21.98 0.02
C ASN A 264 33.97 -21.25 0.18
N ILE A 265 32.89 -21.91 -0.21
CA ILE A 265 31.53 -21.34 -0.23
C ILE A 265 30.95 -21.11 1.16
N THR A 266 31.44 -21.82 2.19
CA THR A 266 30.92 -21.70 3.56
C THR A 266 31.35 -20.42 4.25
N ASN A 267 32.38 -19.76 3.73
CA ASN A 267 32.91 -18.53 4.30
C ASN A 267 32.40 -17.36 3.46
N ALA A 268 31.58 -16.51 4.06
CA ALA A 268 31.09 -15.32 3.37
C ALA A 268 32.26 -14.43 2.92
N THR A 269 32.19 -13.96 1.69
CA THR A 269 33.07 -12.90 1.17
C THR A 269 32.31 -11.58 1.27
N ALA A 270 32.83 -10.62 2.02
CA ALA A 270 32.23 -9.29 2.12
C ALA A 270 32.59 -8.44 0.88
N ILE A 271 31.56 -7.88 0.25
CA ILE A 271 31.67 -6.90 -0.84
C ILE A 271 31.27 -5.54 -0.28
N ASN A 272 32.25 -4.70 0.03
CA ASN A 272 31.98 -3.34 0.51
C ASN A 272 31.34 -2.52 -0.59
N VAL A 273 30.31 -1.74 -0.23
CA VAL A 273 29.63 -0.85 -1.17
C VAL A 273 30.26 0.55 -1.15
N SER A 274 30.32 1.22 -2.31
CA SER A 274 30.96 2.53 -2.48
C SER A 274 30.14 3.69 -1.93
N SER A 275 28.86 3.46 -1.66
CA SER A 275 27.90 4.43 -1.13
C SER A 275 26.77 3.69 -0.42
N ASN A 276 26.17 4.31 0.59
CA ASN A 276 24.98 3.78 1.25
C ASN A 276 23.82 3.68 0.25
N ILE A 277 23.12 2.54 0.24
CA ILE A 277 21.99 2.26 -0.65
C ILE A 277 20.74 2.07 0.20
N THR A 278 19.65 2.75 -0.15
CA THR A 278 18.40 2.73 0.61
C THR A 278 17.19 2.66 -0.32
N GLY A 279 16.13 1.96 0.08
CA GLY A 279 14.91 1.81 -0.72
C GLY A 279 14.91 0.53 -1.55
N SER A 280 13.95 0.41 -2.46
CA SER A 280 13.78 -0.78 -3.31
C SER A 280 14.65 -0.72 -4.55
N HIS A 281 15.39 -1.79 -4.81
CA HIS A 281 16.37 -1.86 -5.89
C HIS A 281 16.46 -3.26 -6.52
N ASN A 282 16.88 -3.33 -7.77
CA ASN A 282 17.30 -4.57 -8.41
C ASN A 282 18.81 -4.77 -8.18
N VAL A 283 19.21 -6.00 -7.82
CA VAL A 283 20.60 -6.34 -7.53
C VAL A 283 21.14 -7.29 -8.57
N TYR A 284 22.31 -6.97 -9.14
CA TYR A 284 22.98 -7.84 -10.10
C TYR A 284 24.31 -8.33 -9.56
N PHE A 285 24.52 -9.65 -9.59
CA PHE A 285 25.80 -10.29 -9.30
C PHE A 285 26.46 -10.73 -10.59
N VAL A 286 27.63 -10.18 -10.93
CA VAL A 286 28.32 -10.43 -12.20
C VAL A 286 29.72 -11.00 -11.96
N ALA A 287 29.99 -12.19 -12.50
CA ALA A 287 31.29 -12.84 -12.36
C ALA A 287 32.29 -12.32 -13.40
N GLN A 288 33.51 -11.97 -12.98
CA GLN A 288 34.57 -11.47 -13.87
C GLN A 288 35.89 -12.24 -13.69
N GLY A 289 36.49 -12.63 -14.82
CA GLY A 289 37.78 -13.32 -14.86
C GLY A 289 37.70 -14.83 -14.62
N GLY A 290 36.49 -15.39 -14.46
CA GLY A 290 36.17 -16.81 -14.32
C GLY A 290 34.75 -17.01 -13.79
N SER A 291 34.33 -18.25 -13.57
CA SER A 291 33.00 -18.55 -13.01
C SER A 291 32.96 -18.51 -11.48
N VAL A 292 31.78 -18.19 -10.94
CA VAL A 292 31.45 -18.16 -9.51
C VAL A 292 30.22 -19.03 -9.27
N THR A 293 30.29 -19.93 -8.30
CA THR A 293 29.11 -20.59 -7.73
C THR A 293 28.61 -19.77 -6.55
N LEU A 294 27.35 -19.32 -6.58
CA LEU A 294 26.69 -18.54 -5.55
C LEU A 294 25.61 -19.39 -4.87
N ASP A 295 25.69 -19.50 -3.55
CA ASP A 295 24.69 -20.16 -2.70
C ASP A 295 23.62 -19.16 -2.28
N GLY A 296 24.04 -18.04 -1.70
CA GLY A 296 23.15 -16.96 -1.31
C GLY A 296 23.93 -15.72 -0.90
N TRP A 297 23.22 -14.70 -0.45
CA TRP A 297 23.83 -13.44 -0.04
C TRP A 297 23.00 -12.74 1.03
N GLN A 298 23.60 -11.79 1.73
CA GLN A 298 22.97 -11.01 2.79
C GLN A 298 23.61 -9.62 2.85
N ALA A 299 22.80 -8.57 2.88
CA ALA A 299 23.25 -7.21 3.14
C ALA A 299 23.59 -7.02 4.61
N VAL A 300 24.66 -6.27 4.86
CA VAL A 300 25.05 -5.78 6.17
C VAL A 300 24.62 -4.32 6.25
N ALA A 301 23.83 -3.98 7.26
CA ALA A 301 23.39 -2.60 7.48
C ALA A 301 24.60 -1.64 7.60
N ALA A 302 24.45 -0.39 7.17
CA ALA A 302 25.51 0.60 7.34
C ALA A 302 25.76 0.86 8.83
N GLU A 303 27.01 0.97 9.31
CA GLU A 303 27.22 1.36 10.72
C GLU A 303 26.71 2.79 10.95
N GLY A 304 25.83 2.95 11.94
CA GLY A 304 24.90 4.08 12.09
C GLY A 304 23.44 3.71 11.77
N GLY A 305 23.23 2.54 11.16
CA GLY A 305 21.99 1.78 11.17
C GLY A 305 21.76 1.18 12.55
N VAL A 306 20.55 1.31 13.07
CA VAL A 306 20.19 0.92 14.42
C VAL A 306 20.18 -0.61 14.54
N GLU A 307 21.21 -1.17 15.16
CA GLU A 307 21.06 -2.43 15.88
C GLU A 307 20.07 -2.20 17.03
N GLN A 308 19.01 -3.01 17.09
CA GLN A 308 18.23 -3.21 18.31
C GLN A 308 19.09 -4.02 19.30
N PRO A 309 19.50 -3.48 20.47
CA PRO A 309 20.21 -4.27 21.46
C PRO A 309 19.23 -5.14 22.28
N PRO A 310 19.71 -6.19 22.97
CA PRO A 310 18.89 -6.91 23.94
C PRO A 310 18.45 -5.95 25.05
N VAL A 311 17.18 -6.07 25.45
CA VAL A 311 16.49 -5.25 26.45
C VAL A 311 17.30 -5.17 27.75
N GLU A 312 17.85 -3.98 28.06
CA GLU A 312 17.78 -3.27 29.36
C GLU A 312 18.03 -1.77 29.09
N GLU A 313 17.17 -0.88 29.61
CA GLU A 313 17.10 0.56 29.30
C GLU A 313 18.20 1.41 29.97
N PRO A 314 19.01 2.16 29.19
CA PRO A 314 19.52 3.47 29.60
C PRO A 314 19.28 4.56 28.52
N PRO A 315 19.46 5.85 28.82
CA PRO A 315 18.52 6.91 28.47
C PRO A 315 18.58 7.35 27.01
N VAL A 316 17.38 7.59 26.46
CA VAL A 316 17.10 8.06 25.09
C VAL A 316 17.74 9.42 24.83
N VAL A 317 18.45 9.56 23.72
CA VAL A 317 18.77 10.87 23.13
C VAL A 317 18.10 10.94 21.77
N GLU A 318 16.97 11.64 21.75
CA GLU A 318 16.03 11.75 20.62
C GLU A 318 16.63 12.59 19.47
N PRO A 319 16.51 12.18 18.19
CA PRO A 319 16.50 13.14 17.08
C PRO A 319 15.25 14.03 17.26
N PRO A 320 15.23 15.29 16.80
CA PRO A 320 14.25 16.27 17.26
C PRO A 320 12.83 15.73 17.10
N VAL A 321 12.21 15.40 18.23
CA VAL A 321 10.80 15.09 18.36
C VAL A 321 10.08 16.33 17.88
N GLY A 322 9.51 16.27 16.68
CA GLY A 322 8.26 16.98 16.47
C GLY A 322 7.25 16.26 17.35
N ASP A 323 6.72 16.94 18.37
CA ASP A 323 5.71 16.39 19.28
C ASP A 323 4.65 15.60 18.49
N THR A 324 4.64 14.28 18.61
CA THR A 324 3.62 13.44 17.96
C THR A 324 2.36 13.43 18.81
N VAL A 325 1.19 13.57 18.19
CA VAL A 325 -0.09 13.52 18.89
C VAL A 325 -0.51 12.06 19.11
N ASN A 326 -0.84 11.69 20.35
CA ASN A 326 -1.39 10.38 20.67
C ASN A 326 -2.93 10.36 20.43
N PRO A 327 -3.43 9.61 19.43
CA PRO A 327 -4.85 9.57 19.13
C PRO A 327 -5.66 8.67 20.07
N TYR A 328 -5.03 7.82 20.88
CA TYR A 328 -5.71 6.85 21.76
C TYR A 328 -6.08 7.43 23.13
N SER A 329 -5.67 8.66 23.39
CA SER A 329 -6.17 9.53 24.47
C SER A 329 -7.01 10.65 23.88
N ALA A 330 -7.86 11.29 24.70
CA ALA A 330 -8.62 12.45 24.25
C ALA A 330 -7.67 13.55 23.74
N VAL A 331 -7.86 13.95 22.49
CA VAL A 331 -7.19 15.08 21.84
C VAL A 331 -8.16 16.25 21.87
N GLU A 332 -7.81 17.29 22.63
CA GLU A 332 -8.61 18.51 22.74
C GLU A 332 -8.61 19.26 21.41
N ALA A 333 -9.77 19.75 20.99
CA ALA A 333 -9.90 20.29 19.64
C ALA A 333 -9.08 21.57 19.47
N GLU A 334 -9.04 22.40 20.50
CA GLU A 334 -8.32 23.66 20.57
C GLU A 334 -6.80 23.51 20.72
N SER A 335 -6.29 22.28 20.85
CA SER A 335 -4.84 22.02 20.81
C SER A 335 -4.23 22.21 19.42
N ALA A 336 -5.07 22.20 18.37
CA ALA A 336 -4.62 22.46 17.00
C ALA A 336 -4.05 23.88 16.84
N ALA A 337 -2.98 24.01 16.06
CA ALA A 337 -2.42 25.31 15.77
C ALA A 337 -3.40 26.14 14.91
N ALA A 338 -3.41 27.46 15.11
CA ALA A 338 -4.29 28.36 14.36
C ALA A 338 -4.03 28.32 12.83
N THR A 339 -2.82 27.93 12.41
CA THR A 339 -2.44 27.72 11.01
C THR A 339 -3.03 26.45 10.39
N ASP A 340 -3.46 25.50 11.23
CA ASP A 340 -4.02 24.21 10.84
C ASP A 340 -5.56 24.20 10.89
N MET A 341 -6.15 25.40 10.91
CA MET A 341 -7.59 25.65 10.91
C MET A 341 -8.00 26.43 9.66
N SER A 342 -9.16 26.11 9.10
CA SER A 342 -9.76 26.90 8.01
C SER A 342 -11.24 27.11 8.27
N ASN A 343 -11.68 28.37 8.18
CA ASN A 343 -13.05 28.78 8.54
C ASN A 343 -13.48 28.19 9.89
N ALA A 344 -12.55 28.18 10.83
CA ALA A 344 -12.67 27.58 12.14
C ALA A 344 -12.05 28.51 13.18
N ARG A 345 -12.54 28.43 14.42
CA ARG A 345 -11.99 29.22 15.53
C ARG A 345 -12.20 28.51 16.85
N VAL A 346 -11.26 28.70 17.77
CA VAL A 346 -11.45 28.33 19.18
C VAL A 346 -12.63 29.12 19.77
N THR A 347 -13.46 28.47 20.57
CA THR A 347 -14.62 29.11 21.23
C THR A 347 -14.17 30.20 22.21
N PRO A 348 -15.02 31.18 22.56
CA PRO A 348 -14.68 32.19 23.56
C PRO A 348 -14.29 31.61 24.93
N LYS A 349 -14.82 30.44 25.29
CA LYS A 349 -14.51 29.72 26.54
C LYS A 349 -13.19 28.93 26.46
N LYS A 350 -12.61 28.78 25.25
CA LYS A 350 -11.33 28.12 24.97
C LYS A 350 -11.30 26.62 25.30
N ASP A 351 -12.41 25.95 25.03
CA ASP A 351 -12.66 24.55 25.37
C ASP A 351 -13.25 23.75 24.21
N ALA A 352 -13.19 24.30 22.99
CA ALA A 352 -13.65 23.67 21.76
C ALA A 352 -13.25 24.50 20.52
N VAL A 353 -13.45 23.93 19.34
CA VAL A 353 -13.34 24.61 18.04
C VAL A 353 -14.70 24.65 17.33
N SER A 354 -15.11 25.85 16.92
CA SER A 354 -16.29 26.07 16.07
C SER A 354 -15.91 26.00 14.59
N LEU A 355 -16.53 25.08 13.85
CA LEU A 355 -16.43 24.90 12.41
C LEU A 355 -17.70 25.48 11.75
N THR A 356 -17.56 26.64 11.11
CA THR A 356 -18.72 27.51 10.85
C THR A 356 -19.49 27.19 9.57
N GLN A 357 -18.89 26.49 8.61
CA GLN A 357 -19.48 26.24 7.29
C GLN A 357 -18.98 24.94 6.66
N ALA A 358 -19.56 24.57 5.52
CA ALA A 358 -19.02 23.50 4.68
C ALA A 358 -17.56 23.79 4.30
N ASN A 359 -16.75 22.75 4.30
CA ASN A 359 -15.29 22.75 4.13
C ASN A 359 -14.51 23.49 5.23
N SER A 360 -15.14 23.90 6.34
CA SER A 360 -14.40 24.25 7.55
C SER A 360 -13.65 23.03 8.06
N TYR A 361 -12.42 23.22 8.53
CA TYR A 361 -11.66 22.14 9.14
C TYR A 361 -10.79 22.61 10.31
N VAL A 362 -10.44 21.63 11.14
CA VAL A 362 -9.35 21.69 12.12
C VAL A 362 -8.47 20.46 11.90
N ALA A 363 -7.14 20.64 11.99
CA ALA A 363 -6.19 19.56 11.76
C ALA A 363 -5.15 19.42 12.87
N TYR A 364 -4.69 18.18 13.07
CA TYR A 364 -3.67 17.80 14.05
C TYR A 364 -2.51 17.19 13.28
N LYS A 365 -1.30 17.69 13.52
CA LYS A 365 -0.09 17.25 12.83
C LYS A 365 0.56 16.08 13.55
N ASN A 366 1.19 15.20 12.78
CA ASN A 366 2.01 14.10 13.31
C ASN A 366 1.25 13.18 14.31
N VAL A 367 0.02 12.79 14.00
CA VAL A 367 -0.77 11.87 14.82
C VAL A 367 -0.32 10.44 14.60
N ASN A 368 0.02 9.72 15.67
CA ASN A 368 0.57 8.36 15.60
C ASN A 368 -0.49 7.26 15.81
N PHE A 369 -0.88 6.58 14.74
CA PHE A 369 -1.81 5.45 14.76
C PHE A 369 -1.11 4.07 14.86
N ALA A 370 -0.07 3.92 15.69
CA ALA A 370 0.68 2.67 15.83
C ALA A 370 -0.15 1.43 16.19
N GLN A 371 -1.25 1.60 16.92
CA GLN A 371 -2.12 0.49 17.35
C GLN A 371 -3.27 0.15 16.38
N GLY A 372 -3.35 0.84 15.24
CA GLY A 372 -4.49 0.73 14.33
C GLY A 372 -5.77 1.42 14.85
N VAL A 373 -6.77 1.60 13.98
CA VAL A 373 -8.04 2.23 14.35
C VAL A 373 -9.23 1.39 13.91
N GLU A 374 -10.11 1.08 14.87
CA GLU A 374 -11.42 0.48 14.61
C GLU A 374 -12.51 1.55 14.47
N SER A 375 -12.47 2.59 15.30
CA SER A 375 -13.44 3.68 15.27
C SER A 375 -12.87 4.96 15.85
N PHE A 376 -13.53 6.08 15.58
CA PHE A 376 -13.28 7.37 16.20
C PHE A 376 -14.47 7.77 17.06
N ASP A 377 -14.21 8.24 18.26
CA ASP A 377 -15.16 8.98 19.08
C ASP A 377 -14.86 10.48 18.97
N ALA A 378 -15.89 11.28 18.74
CA ALA A 378 -15.81 12.74 18.74
C ALA A 378 -16.84 13.31 19.71
N ASN A 379 -16.40 14.16 20.64
CA ASN A 379 -17.26 14.99 21.46
C ASN A 379 -17.64 16.21 20.62
N VAL A 380 -18.87 16.21 20.11
CA VAL A 380 -19.29 17.16 19.08
C VAL A 380 -20.74 17.57 19.25
N SER A 381 -21.06 18.79 18.82
CA SER A 381 -22.43 19.31 18.69
C SER A 381 -22.62 19.96 17.33
N ALA A 382 -23.88 20.10 16.90
CA ALA A 382 -24.21 20.75 15.64
C ALA A 382 -25.54 21.52 15.77
N THR A 383 -25.55 22.78 15.34
CA THR A 383 -26.75 23.64 15.41
C THR A 383 -27.75 23.38 14.29
N ALA A 384 -27.35 22.60 13.28
CA ALA A 384 -28.17 22.04 12.21
C ALA A 384 -27.63 20.64 11.86
N ALA A 385 -28.39 19.84 11.10
CA ALA A 385 -27.89 18.56 10.60
C ALA A 385 -26.60 18.78 9.79
N ALA A 386 -25.57 17.98 10.09
CA ALA A 386 -24.25 18.13 9.50
C ALA A 386 -23.54 16.79 9.31
N MET A 387 -22.54 16.78 8.43
CA MET A 387 -21.61 15.67 8.24
C MET A 387 -20.21 16.15 8.59
N LEU A 388 -19.59 15.50 9.58
CA LEU A 388 -18.19 15.70 9.93
C LEU A 388 -17.38 14.48 9.48
N GLU A 389 -16.38 14.68 8.65
CA GLU A 389 -15.52 13.61 8.13
C GLU A 389 -14.15 13.68 8.79
N VAL A 390 -13.55 12.51 9.02
CA VAL A 390 -12.13 12.39 9.39
C VAL A 390 -11.36 12.05 8.12
N ARG A 391 -10.34 12.85 7.81
CA ARG A 391 -9.50 12.71 6.62
C ARG A 391 -8.01 12.69 6.98
N LEU A 392 -7.21 11.96 6.20
CA LEU A 392 -5.76 11.87 6.42
C LEU A 392 -4.98 12.76 5.46
N ASP A 393 -3.89 13.33 5.97
CA ASP A 393 -2.82 14.08 5.30
C ASP A 393 -3.23 15.40 4.61
N SER A 394 -4.51 15.58 4.30
CA SER A 394 -5.08 16.87 3.86
C SER A 394 -6.59 16.96 4.09
N ALA A 395 -7.14 18.18 4.03
CA ALA A 395 -8.59 18.41 4.13
C ALA A 395 -9.41 17.76 2.99
N THR A 396 -8.76 17.37 1.90
CA THR A 396 -9.36 16.64 0.77
C THR A 396 -8.84 15.21 0.65
N GLY A 397 -7.99 14.76 1.58
CA GLY A 397 -7.35 13.45 1.56
C GLY A 397 -8.31 12.34 1.92
N ASP A 398 -7.76 11.13 2.10
CA ASP A 398 -8.55 9.92 2.25
C ASP A 398 -9.52 10.02 3.43
N LYS A 399 -10.79 9.74 3.16
CA LYS A 399 -11.83 9.74 4.19
C LYS A 399 -11.81 8.42 4.94
N VAL A 400 -11.47 8.50 6.22
CA VAL A 400 -11.32 7.31 7.07
C VAL A 400 -12.43 7.17 8.11
N ALA A 401 -13.24 8.20 8.35
CA ALA A 401 -14.47 8.09 9.13
C ALA A 401 -15.47 9.20 8.78
N ALA A 402 -16.75 9.00 9.11
CA ALA A 402 -17.80 9.99 8.88
C ALA A 402 -18.86 9.97 10.00
N PHE A 403 -19.05 11.11 10.67
CA PHE A 403 -20.06 11.33 11.68
C PHE A 403 -21.27 12.03 11.08
N ARG A 404 -22.42 11.35 11.12
CA ARG A 404 -23.73 11.99 10.88
C ARG A 404 -24.18 12.68 12.16
N LEU A 405 -24.33 13.99 12.10
CA LEU A 405 -24.69 14.83 13.23
C LEU A 405 -26.12 15.35 13.05
N ASP A 406 -26.99 15.02 14.00
CA ASP A 406 -28.31 15.64 14.10
C ASP A 406 -28.20 17.02 14.76
N GLN A 407 -29.24 17.85 14.58
CA GLN A 407 -29.34 19.11 15.30
C GLN A 407 -29.39 18.87 16.81
N ASN A 408 -28.30 19.19 17.51
CA ASN A 408 -28.18 19.13 18.95
C ASN A 408 -27.17 20.19 19.42
N SER A 409 -27.63 21.14 20.23
CA SER A 409 -26.81 22.22 20.77
C SER A 409 -25.97 21.81 21.99
N THR A 410 -26.05 20.55 22.42
CA THR A 410 -25.24 20.00 23.51
C THR A 410 -24.15 19.09 22.92
N ILE A 411 -22.91 19.28 23.39
CA ILE A 411 -21.80 18.39 23.04
C ILE A 411 -22.11 16.99 23.56
N THR A 412 -22.05 16.01 22.66
CA THR A 412 -22.25 14.60 22.96
C THR A 412 -21.22 13.78 22.22
N THR A 413 -20.85 12.63 22.76
CA THR A 413 -19.97 11.70 22.07
C THR A 413 -20.70 11.05 20.91
N LYS A 414 -20.09 11.10 19.73
CA LYS A 414 -20.51 10.37 18.53
C LYS A 414 -19.40 9.42 18.14
N THR A 415 -19.76 8.21 17.73
CA THR A 415 -18.82 7.18 17.28
C THR A 415 -18.99 6.97 15.78
N ALA A 416 -17.89 6.93 15.04
CA ALA A 416 -17.85 6.55 13.64
C ALA A 416 -16.84 5.42 13.45
N LYS A 417 -17.26 4.32 12.83
CA LYS A 417 -16.33 3.24 12.45
C LYS A 417 -15.32 3.74 11.42
N ALA A 418 -14.10 3.23 11.52
CA ALA A 418 -13.12 3.41 10.47
C ALA A 418 -13.63 2.77 9.18
N LEU A 419 -13.52 3.51 8.07
CA LEU A 419 -13.93 3.07 6.74
C LEU A 419 -12.82 2.33 6.00
N SER A 420 -11.59 2.44 6.50
CA SER A 420 -10.37 1.80 6.00
C SER A 420 -9.41 1.55 7.16
N THR A 421 -8.40 0.71 6.94
CA THR A 421 -7.28 0.57 7.88
C THR A 421 -6.54 1.89 8.02
N VAL A 422 -6.29 2.33 9.26
CA VAL A 422 -5.51 3.53 9.58
C VAL A 422 -4.39 3.13 10.52
N THR A 423 -3.14 3.29 10.09
CA THR A 423 -1.92 2.92 10.83
C THR A 423 -0.79 3.87 10.49
N GLY A 424 0.22 4.00 11.35
CA GLY A 424 1.36 4.88 11.10
C GLY A 424 1.07 6.35 11.46
N THR A 425 1.98 7.25 11.07
CA THR A 425 1.89 8.68 11.44
C THR A 425 1.26 9.48 10.31
N HIS A 426 0.20 10.25 10.62
CA HIS A 426 -0.55 11.05 9.66
C HIS A 426 -0.91 12.43 10.21
N ASP A 427 -1.19 13.38 9.31
CA ASP A 427 -1.95 14.57 9.70
C ASP A 427 -3.44 14.24 9.67
N VAL A 428 -4.19 14.61 10.71
CA VAL A 428 -5.61 14.25 10.83
C VAL A 428 -6.48 15.49 10.69
N TYR A 429 -7.42 15.48 9.77
CA TYR A 429 -8.34 16.57 9.46
C TYR A 429 -9.78 16.19 9.84
N PHE A 430 -10.42 17.01 10.66
CA PHE A 430 -11.87 16.97 10.88
C PHE A 430 -12.53 18.02 10.00
N VAL A 431 -13.28 17.59 8.98
CA VAL A 431 -13.81 18.44 7.91
C VAL A 431 -15.33 18.41 7.88
N VAL A 432 -15.97 19.58 7.86
CA VAL A 432 -17.42 19.68 7.69
C VAL A 432 -17.75 19.46 6.21
N ALA A 433 -18.13 18.24 5.84
CA ALA A 433 -18.45 17.88 4.45
C ALA A 433 -19.83 18.37 4.01
N GLY A 434 -20.74 18.59 4.96
CA GLY A 434 -22.08 19.12 4.69
C GLY A 434 -22.73 19.69 5.94
N GLY A 435 -23.61 20.69 5.75
CA GLY A 435 -24.24 21.42 6.86
C GLY A 435 -23.37 22.57 7.39
N SER A 436 -23.70 23.06 8.59
CA SER A 436 -23.01 24.20 9.22
C SER A 436 -23.15 24.20 10.74
N GLY A 437 -22.28 24.97 11.41
CA GLY A 437 -22.41 25.25 12.84
C GLY A 437 -22.09 24.03 13.71
N VAL A 438 -21.02 23.31 13.35
CA VAL A 438 -20.45 22.19 14.12
C VAL A 438 -19.50 22.76 15.16
N THR A 439 -19.54 22.24 16.38
CA THR A 439 -18.54 22.54 17.43
C THR A 439 -17.93 21.22 17.89
N LEU A 440 -16.63 21.06 17.66
CA LEU A 440 -15.83 19.92 18.07
C LEU A 440 -15.10 20.29 19.37
N ASP A 441 -15.29 19.48 20.41
CA ASP A 441 -14.67 19.64 21.72
C ASP A 441 -13.40 18.80 21.79
N SER A 442 -13.51 17.50 21.55
CA SER A 442 -12.38 16.58 21.56
C SER A 442 -12.66 15.35 20.71
N TRP A 443 -11.62 14.56 20.44
CA TRP A 443 -11.75 13.29 19.74
C TRP A 443 -10.74 12.25 20.24
N VAL A 444 -11.03 10.98 20.00
CA VAL A 444 -10.16 9.84 20.35
C VAL A 444 -10.37 8.69 19.37
N ALA A 445 -9.30 8.04 18.94
CA ALA A 445 -9.33 6.79 18.20
C ALA A 445 -9.47 5.61 19.17
N LYS A 446 -10.26 4.61 18.77
CA LYS A 446 -10.46 3.36 19.50
C LYS A 446 -9.87 2.21 18.70
N THR A 447 -9.19 1.33 19.40
CA THR A 447 -8.78 0.02 18.90
C THR A 447 -9.91 -0.98 19.15
N SER A 448 -10.00 -2.02 18.33
CA SER A 448 -10.79 -3.21 18.67
C SER A 448 -10.26 -3.77 19.99
N GLY A 449 -11.05 -3.69 21.05
CA GLY A 449 -10.63 -4.06 22.40
C GLY A 449 -9.96 -5.45 22.49
N THR A 450 -8.79 -5.46 23.14
CA THR A 450 -8.05 -6.53 23.83
C THR A 450 -7.65 -7.78 23.04
N VAL A 451 -6.36 -7.84 22.67
CA VAL A 451 -5.53 -8.97 23.10
C VAL A 451 -5.23 -8.70 24.57
N GLU A 452 -5.77 -9.49 25.51
CA GLU A 452 -5.25 -9.44 26.88
C GLU A 452 -3.78 -9.87 26.81
N GLU A 453 -2.89 -9.01 27.29
CA GLU A 453 -1.54 -9.43 27.66
C GLU A 453 -1.71 -10.49 28.76
N PRO A 454 -1.19 -11.72 28.60
CA PRO A 454 -1.24 -12.71 29.67
C PRO A 454 -0.59 -12.09 30.92
N PRO A 455 -1.05 -12.41 32.15
CA PRO A 455 -0.42 -11.88 33.34
C PRO A 455 1.09 -12.17 33.27
N VAL A 456 1.91 -11.12 33.41
CA VAL A 456 3.36 -11.27 33.57
C VAL A 456 3.58 -12.11 34.82
N VAL A 457 3.79 -13.40 34.62
CA VAL A 457 4.34 -14.27 35.65
C VAL A 457 5.82 -13.93 35.68
N GLU A 458 6.24 -13.10 36.63
CA GLU A 458 7.66 -12.90 36.90
C GLU A 458 8.29 -14.29 37.09
N PRO A 459 9.29 -14.69 36.28
CA PRO A 459 9.99 -15.93 36.54
C PRO A 459 10.60 -15.83 37.94
N PRO A 460 10.59 -16.90 38.75
CA PRO A 460 11.33 -16.89 40.01
C PRO A 460 12.78 -16.52 39.69
N VAL A 461 13.30 -15.49 40.36
CA VAL A 461 14.69 -15.04 40.22
C VAL A 461 15.59 -16.23 40.53
N GLY A 462 16.05 -16.89 39.46
CA GLY A 462 17.06 -17.93 39.50
C GLY A 462 18.43 -17.29 39.61
N GLU A 463 19.30 -17.89 40.41
CA GLU A 463 20.65 -17.39 40.68
C GLU A 463 21.42 -17.14 39.36
N THR A 464 21.97 -15.92 39.22
CA THR A 464 22.77 -15.50 38.06
C THR A 464 23.98 -16.41 37.87
N ILE A 465 24.12 -17.01 36.68
CA ILE A 465 25.28 -17.82 36.30
C ILE A 465 26.36 -16.92 35.67
N ASN A 466 27.60 -17.04 36.15
CA ASN A 466 28.75 -16.31 35.66
C ASN A 466 29.23 -16.86 34.29
N PRO A 467 29.25 -16.06 33.21
CA PRO A 467 29.58 -16.55 31.86
C PRO A 467 31.09 -16.82 31.63
N TYR A 468 31.96 -16.58 32.61
CA TYR A 468 33.41 -16.80 32.50
C TYR A 468 33.90 -18.05 33.24
N GLU A 469 33.01 -18.80 33.87
CA GLU A 469 33.32 -20.10 34.46
C GLU A 469 32.78 -21.23 33.57
N LYS A 470 33.39 -22.42 33.66
CA LYS A 470 32.92 -23.60 32.93
C LYS A 470 31.53 -23.98 33.46
N VAL A 471 30.49 -23.70 32.67
CA VAL A 471 29.11 -24.11 32.96
C VAL A 471 28.92 -25.54 32.45
N GLU A 472 28.62 -26.47 33.35
CA GLU A 472 28.26 -27.84 32.98
C GLU A 472 26.82 -27.83 32.40
N ALA A 473 26.61 -28.51 31.27
CA ALA A 473 25.35 -28.45 30.50
C ALA A 473 24.08 -28.90 31.26
N GLU A 474 24.28 -29.52 32.43
CA GLU A 474 23.26 -30.03 33.34
C GLU A 474 22.55 -28.95 34.19
N ILE A 475 22.96 -27.67 34.10
CA ILE A 475 22.29 -26.56 34.79
C ILE A 475 21.05 -26.04 34.02
N ALA A 476 20.84 -26.48 32.77
CA ALA A 476 19.68 -26.06 31.98
C ALA A 476 18.36 -26.58 32.58
N THR A 477 17.49 -25.66 33.03
CA THR A 477 16.18 -25.98 33.60
C THR A 477 15.07 -26.11 32.56
N ASP A 478 15.33 -25.67 31.33
CA ASP A 478 14.36 -25.71 30.23
C ASP A 478 14.94 -26.49 29.05
N LEU A 479 14.58 -27.77 28.97
CA LEU A 479 15.00 -28.68 27.90
C LEU A 479 13.74 -29.19 27.19
N THR A 480 13.35 -28.54 26.09
CA THR A 480 12.13 -28.89 25.34
C THR A 480 12.32 -30.07 24.38
N SER A 481 13.57 -30.43 24.03
CA SER A 481 13.87 -31.58 23.15
C SER A 481 15.20 -32.28 23.49
N ALA A 482 15.69 -32.12 24.72
CA ALA A 482 16.91 -32.73 25.20
C ALA A 482 16.70 -33.34 26.60
N MET A 483 17.50 -34.35 26.95
CA MET A 483 17.41 -35.05 28.23
C MET A 483 18.78 -35.09 28.89
N VAL A 484 18.87 -34.75 30.17
CA VAL A 484 20.08 -34.96 30.97
C VAL A 484 20.24 -36.47 31.21
N THR A 485 21.44 -37.01 31.03
CA THR A 485 21.71 -38.42 31.30
C THR A 485 21.48 -38.74 32.78
N PRO A 486 21.15 -40.00 33.15
CA PRO A 486 20.96 -40.39 34.55
C PRO A 486 22.18 -40.13 35.45
N SER A 487 23.37 -40.12 34.86
CA SER A 487 24.64 -39.79 35.53
C SER A 487 24.84 -38.29 35.78
N LYS A 488 23.99 -37.42 35.20
CA LYS A 488 24.07 -35.97 35.30
C LYS A 488 25.46 -35.43 34.96
N ASP A 489 25.95 -35.78 33.78
CA ASP A 489 27.25 -35.30 33.30
C ASP A 489 27.20 -34.95 31.81
N LYS A 490 26.07 -35.25 31.14
CA LYS A 490 25.88 -35.11 29.71
C LYS A 490 24.43 -34.77 29.40
N VAL A 491 24.23 -34.00 28.34
CA VAL A 491 22.91 -33.74 27.75
C VAL A 491 22.84 -34.45 26.41
N VAL A 492 21.78 -35.22 26.20
CA VAL A 492 21.49 -35.90 24.92
C VAL A 492 20.41 -35.12 24.21
N ILE A 493 20.70 -34.66 23.00
CA ILE A 493 19.76 -33.97 22.10
C ILE A 493 19.26 -35.03 21.12
N ASN A 494 17.94 -35.20 21.02
CA ASN A 494 17.30 -36.20 20.14
C ASN A 494 17.04 -35.66 18.75
#